data_AF-H8ZWT8-F1
#
_entry.id   AF-H8ZWT8-F1
#
_cell.length_a   1.000
_cell.length_b   1.000
_cell.length_c   1.000
_cell.angle_alpha   90.00
_cell.angle_beta   90.00
_cell.angle_gamma   90.00
#
_symmetry.space_group_name_H-M   'P 1'
#
loop_
_entity.id
_entity.type
_entity.pdbx_description
1 polymer ?
#
loop_
_entity_poly.entity_id
_entity_poly.type
_entity_poly.pdbx_seq_one_letter_code
_entity_poly.pdbx_strand_id
1 'polypeptide(L)'
;METDASAGPSNSVVEKTSADYYFDSYAHFGIHEEMLKDDVRTRSYQKSIYQNKHIFQGKVVLDVGCGTGILSMFAAKAGAKHVYGVDFSSI
;
A
#
# COMPACT_ATOMS: atom_id res chain seq x y z
N MET A 1 -34.72 -44.28 19.20
CA MET A 1 -33.85 -44.55 18.05
C MET A 1 -34.14 -43.46 17.06
N GLU A 2 -33.53 -42.28 17.20
CA GLU A 2 -32.14 -41.98 16.76
C GLU A 2 -31.93 -42.52 15.34
N THR A 3 -31.70 -41.68 14.34
CA THR A 3 -30.47 -40.89 14.27
C THR A 3 -30.65 -39.48 13.70
N ASP A 4 -30.03 -38.54 14.41
CA ASP A 4 -29.70 -37.17 14.02
C ASP A 4 -28.60 -37.23 12.94
N ALA A 5 -28.88 -36.69 11.75
CA ALA A 5 -27.86 -36.51 10.70
C ALA A 5 -27.24 -35.13 10.90
N SER A 6 -26.25 -35.08 11.80
CA SER A 6 -25.44 -33.89 12.06
C SER A 6 -24.76 -33.42 10.77
N ALA A 7 -25.19 -32.26 10.25
CA ALA A 7 -24.44 -31.53 9.24
C ALA A 7 -23.09 -31.13 9.85
N GLY A 8 -22.03 -31.81 9.43
CA GLY A 8 -20.66 -31.44 9.81
C GLY A 8 -20.34 -30.01 9.36
N PRO A 9 -19.41 -29.32 10.04
CA PRO A 9 -19.08 -27.95 9.68
C PRO A 9 -18.53 -27.96 8.25
N SER A 10 -19.16 -27.21 7.35
CA SER A 10 -18.58 -26.91 6.04
C SER A 10 -17.33 -26.08 6.30
N ASN A 11 -16.16 -26.73 6.32
CA ASN A 11 -14.89 -26.04 6.17
C ASN A 11 -14.86 -25.45 4.76
N SER A 12 -15.44 -24.26 4.60
CA SER A 12 -15.15 -23.41 3.46
C SER A 12 -13.67 -23.05 3.57
N VAL A 13 -12.82 -23.82 2.89
CA VAL A 13 -11.46 -23.39 2.60
C VAL A 13 -11.64 -22.11 1.80
N VAL A 14 -11.41 -20.96 2.45
CA VAL A 14 -11.38 -19.68 1.75
C VAL A 14 -10.24 -19.81 0.75
N GLU A 15 -10.58 -19.94 -0.53
CA GLU A 15 -9.62 -20.12 -1.60
C GLU A 15 -8.82 -18.82 -1.72
N LYS A 16 -7.64 -18.79 -1.11
CA LYS A 16 -6.74 -17.63 -1.18
C LYS A 16 -6.34 -17.41 -2.63
N THR A 17 -6.71 -16.27 -3.17
CA THR A 17 -6.36 -15.88 -4.53
C THR A 17 -4.93 -15.36 -4.58
N SER A 18 -4.34 -15.30 -5.76
CA SER A 18 -3.02 -14.67 -5.95
C SER A 18 -3.00 -13.19 -5.53
N ALA A 19 -4.15 -12.51 -5.59
CA ALA A 19 -4.29 -11.15 -5.10
C ALA A 19 -4.09 -11.08 -3.58
N ASP A 20 -4.70 -12.01 -2.83
CA ASP A 20 -4.55 -12.06 -1.36
C ASP A 20 -3.09 -12.27 -0.95
N TYR A 21 -2.37 -13.16 -1.65
CA TYR A 21 -0.94 -13.37 -1.41
C TYR A 21 -0.09 -12.13 -1.77
N TYR A 22 -0.42 -11.41 -2.84
CA TYR A 22 0.28 -10.19 -3.23
C TYR A 22 0.14 -9.12 -2.14
N PHE A 23 -1.07 -8.86 -1.66
CA PHE A 23 -1.31 -7.84 -0.64
C PHE A 23 -0.78 -8.23 0.74
N ASP A 24 -0.87 -9.50 1.13
CA ASP A 24 -0.25 -10.03 2.36
C ASP A 24 1.27 -9.83 2.34
N SER A 25 1.92 -9.95 1.17
CA SER A 25 3.37 -9.72 1.06
C SER A 25 3.77 -8.27 1.35
N TYR A 26 2.89 -7.30 1.04
CA TYR A 26 3.08 -5.88 1.37
C TYR A 26 2.57 -5.50 2.76
N ALA A 27 1.84 -6.37 3.47
CA ALA A 27 1.44 -6.10 4.86
C ALA A 27 2.62 -6.24 5.86
N HIS A 28 3.75 -6.82 5.44
CA HIS A 28 4.92 -6.99 6.29
C HIS A 28 5.92 -5.81 6.19
N PHE A 29 6.35 -5.25 7.32
CA PHE A 29 7.31 -4.15 7.38
C PHE A 29 8.63 -4.40 6.62
N GLY A 30 9.06 -5.65 6.50
CA GLY A 30 10.34 -6.01 5.87
C GLY A 30 10.45 -5.58 4.40
N ILE A 31 9.38 -5.73 3.62
CA ILE A 31 9.42 -5.33 2.20
C ILE A 31 9.45 -3.80 2.05
N HIS A 32 8.79 -3.07 2.95
CA HIS A 32 8.84 -1.61 2.96
C HIS A 32 10.20 -1.09 3.39
N GLU A 33 10.85 -1.74 4.34
CA GLU A 33 12.22 -1.42 4.74
C GLU A 33 13.20 -1.63 3.58
N GLU A 34 13.10 -2.75 2.86
CA GLU A 34 13.91 -3.01 1.65
C GLU A 34 13.70 -1.92 0.59
N MET A 35 12.43 -1.62 0.29
CA MET A 35 12.07 -0.55 -0.64
C MET A 35 12.65 0.80 -0.21
N LEU A 36 12.53 1.18 1.07
CA LEU A 36 13.03 2.46 1.59
C LEU A 36 14.56 2.54 1.61
N LYS A 37 15.25 1.42 1.82
CA LYS A 37 16.73 1.33 1.79
C LYS A 37 17.28 1.33 0.36
N ASP A 38 16.49 1.02 -0.65
CA ASP A 38 16.86 1.27 -2.05
C ASP A 38 16.95 2.79 -2.29
N ASP A 39 18.19 3.28 -2.22
CA ASP A 39 18.52 4.70 -2.36
C ASP A 39 18.24 5.21 -3.78
N VAL A 40 18.55 4.40 -4.80
CA VAL A 40 18.34 4.79 -6.21
C VAL A 40 16.84 4.97 -6.46
N ARG A 41 16.02 4.01 -6.05
CA ARG A 41 14.56 4.08 -6.17
C ARG A 41 14.01 5.28 -5.40
N THR A 42 14.30 5.36 -4.09
CA THR A 42 13.67 6.35 -3.20
C THR A 42 14.10 7.78 -3.55
N ARG A 43 15.38 8.01 -3.85
CA ARG A 43 15.86 9.35 -4.23
C ARG A 43 15.42 9.77 -5.61
N SER A 44 15.21 8.83 -6.55
CA SER A 44 14.72 9.17 -7.89
C SER A 44 13.32 9.79 -7.82
N TYR A 45 12.41 9.18 -7.05
CA TYR A 45 11.09 9.76 -6.79
C TYR A 45 11.18 11.09 -6.06
N GLN A 46 11.99 11.18 -4.99
CA GLN A 46 12.17 12.42 -4.24
C GLN A 46 12.64 13.56 -5.15
N LYS A 47 13.68 13.34 -5.94
CA LYS A 47 14.24 14.33 -6.87
C LYS A 47 13.22 14.73 -7.91
N SER A 48 12.52 13.78 -8.52
CA SER A 48 11.48 14.05 -9.52
C SER A 48 10.40 14.98 -8.96
N ILE A 49 9.90 14.71 -7.74
CA ILE A 49 8.88 15.53 -7.09
C ILE A 49 9.45 16.92 -6.73
N TYR A 50 10.62 16.99 -6.11
CA TYR A 50 11.18 18.25 -5.60
C TYR A 50 11.76 19.16 -6.68
N GLN A 51 12.19 18.61 -7.83
CA GLN A 51 12.64 19.41 -8.97
C GLN A 51 11.46 19.94 -9.78
N ASN A 52 10.27 19.36 -9.61
CA ASN A 52 9.05 19.73 -10.33
C ASN A 52 7.94 20.20 -9.38
N LYS A 53 8.28 20.97 -8.33
CA LYS A 53 7.29 21.45 -7.32
C LYS A 53 6.09 22.16 -7.93
N HIS A 54 6.28 22.85 -9.06
CA HIS A 54 5.21 23.55 -9.78
C HIS A 54 4.05 22.62 -10.21
N ILE A 55 4.31 21.31 -10.36
CA ILE A 55 3.28 20.30 -10.66
C ILE A 55 2.45 19.95 -9.42
N PHE A 56 3.05 20.02 -8.22
CA PHE A 56 2.43 19.59 -6.96
C PHE A 56 1.84 20.75 -6.17
N GLN A 57 2.44 21.94 -6.24
CA GLN A 57 2.10 23.08 -5.39
C GLN A 57 0.64 23.50 -5.54
N GLY A 58 -0.10 23.51 -4.43
CA GLY A 58 -1.52 23.85 -4.37
C GLY A 58 -2.46 22.80 -5.00
N LYS A 59 -1.94 21.65 -5.46
CA LYS A 59 -2.74 20.60 -6.08
C LYS A 59 -3.21 19.56 -5.08
N VAL A 60 -4.27 18.84 -5.44
CA VAL A 60 -4.70 17.63 -4.76
C VAL A 60 -4.04 16.44 -5.46
N VAL A 61 -3.39 15.56 -4.69
CA VAL A 61 -2.60 14.43 -5.19
C VAL A 61 -3.21 13.12 -4.71
N LEU A 62 -3.14 12.08 -5.53
CA LEU A 62 -3.48 10.70 -5.18
C LEU A 62 -2.21 9.84 -5.28
N ASP A 63 -1.87 9.15 -4.19
CA ASP A 63 -0.76 8.19 -4.09
C ASP A 63 -1.36 6.78 -4.01
N VAL A 64 -1.17 6.00 -5.08
CA VAL A 64 -1.79 4.68 -5.26
C VAL A 64 -0.79 3.61 -4.83
N GLY A 65 -1.15 2.80 -3.83
CA GLY A 65 -0.21 1.87 -3.18
C GLY A 65 0.79 2.64 -2.34
N CYS A 66 0.30 3.53 -1.47
CA CYS A 66 1.17 4.48 -0.77
C CYS A 66 2.11 3.80 0.24
N GLY A 67 1.81 2.58 0.66
CA GLY A 67 2.52 1.83 1.69
C GLY A 67 2.71 2.68 2.94
N THR A 68 3.98 2.83 3.35
CA THR A 68 4.38 3.71 4.45
C THR A 68 4.16 5.22 4.23
N GLY A 69 3.70 5.62 3.04
CA GLY A 69 3.35 6.99 2.69
C GLY A 69 4.53 7.88 2.31
N ILE A 70 5.71 7.32 2.03
CA ILE A 70 6.92 8.12 1.77
C ILE A 70 6.77 9.07 0.57
N LEU A 71 6.10 8.63 -0.50
CA LEU A 71 5.86 9.46 -1.68
C LEU A 71 4.81 10.53 -1.40
N SER A 72 3.75 10.18 -0.68
CA SER A 72 2.78 11.14 -0.15
C SER A 72 3.45 12.26 0.65
N MET A 73 4.42 11.93 1.52
CA MET A 73 5.15 12.91 2.30
C MET A 73 6.03 13.81 1.43
N PHE A 74 6.63 13.29 0.36
CA PHE A 74 7.35 14.12 -0.61
C PHE A 74 6.42 15.07 -1.36
N ALA A 75 5.25 14.60 -1.83
CA ALA A 75 4.26 15.45 -2.49
C ALA A 75 3.76 16.58 -1.55
N ALA A 76 3.48 16.25 -0.28
CA ALA A 76 3.11 17.24 0.73
C ALA A 76 4.22 18.29 0.94
N LYS A 77 5.49 17.87 1.08
CA LYS A 77 6.64 18.77 1.20
C LYS A 77 6.91 19.61 -0.06
N ALA A 78 6.50 19.13 -1.23
CA ALA A 78 6.53 19.89 -2.48
C ALA A 78 5.41 20.93 -2.59
N GLY A 79 4.50 20.98 -1.62
CA GLY A 79 3.46 22.00 -1.51
C GLY A 79 2.08 21.53 -1.96
N ALA A 80 1.83 20.23 -2.09
CA ALA A 80 0.49 19.71 -2.34
C ALA A 80 -0.51 20.26 -1.30
N LYS A 81 -1.68 20.68 -1.77
CA LYS A 81 -2.77 21.17 -0.91
C LYS A 81 -3.32 20.04 -0.04
N HIS A 82 -3.43 18.85 -0.62
CA HIS A 82 -3.85 17.64 0.07
C HIS A 82 -3.34 16.41 -0.69
N VAL A 83 -3.04 15.33 0.03
CA VAL A 83 -2.62 14.06 -0.57
C VAL A 83 -3.51 12.96 -0.02
N TYR A 84 -4.19 12.23 -0.90
CA TYR A 84 -4.86 10.98 -0.59
C TYR A 84 -3.88 9.84 -0.80
N GLY A 85 -3.44 9.19 0.28
CA GLY A 85 -2.73 7.92 0.20
C GLY A 85 -3.73 6.77 0.29
N VAL A 86 -3.75 5.89 -0.71
CA VAL A 86 -4.58 4.69 -0.70
C VAL A 86 -3.68 3.48 -0.75
N ASP A 87 -3.85 2.58 0.20
CA ASP A 87 -3.22 1.27 0.20
C ASP A 87 -4.27 0.19 0.49
N PHE A 88 -4.02 -1.01 -0.03
CA PHE A 88 -4.89 -2.16 0.15
C PHE A 88 -4.31 -3.15 1.17
N SER A 89 -3.02 -3.04 1.49
CA SER A 89 -2.37 -3.81 2.56
C SER A 89 -2.67 -3.20 3.93
N SER A 90 -2.66 -4.04 4.97
CA SER A 90 -2.97 -3.65 6.35
C SER A 90 -1.78 -3.06 7.12
N ILE A 91 -0.86 -2.38 6.43
CA ILE A 91 0.33 -1.77 7.06
C ILE A 91 -0.02 -0.62 8.01
#